data_AF-A0A7U9XFL0-F1
#
_entry.id   AF-A0A7U9XFL0-F1
#
_cell.length_a   1.000
_cell.length_b   1.000
_cell.length_c   1.000
_cell.angle_alpha   90.00
_cell.angle_beta   90.00
_cell.angle_gamma   90.00
#
_symmetry.space_group_name_H-M   'P 1'
#
loop_
_entity.id
_entity.type
_entity.pdbx_description
1 polymer ?
#
loop_
_entity_poly.entity_id
_entity_poly.type
_entity_poly.pdbx_seq_one_letter_code
_entity_poly.pdbx_strand_id
1 'polypeptide(L)'
;MDFKVGAILDQSKIGNNGDKIDMLMLPLDTMDSLASCDTTYQYTIRVSEDSEEQAEREIEQILQGIPGLSIRSLSAAIAQNENFIQGMKIALIAAVAFIGCFAVMNLVNTILTDIITRQREFALMRSVGMSQKQLSAMVRYESLITATIGLFLSLILGGAIGGILCTFLKQELMSYLTYQFPTGIAVIYCVCVVLCTLVVSGAALGHQNKATLIEQLRK
;
A
#
# COMPACT_ATOMS: atom_id res chain seq x y z
N MET A 1 -19.40 -42.23 24.85
CA MET A 1 -19.57 -41.21 25.89
C MET A 1 -20.48 -40.15 25.31
N ASP A 2 -21.59 -39.86 25.99
CA ASP A 2 -22.58 -38.92 25.47
C ASP A 2 -22.31 -37.56 26.10
N PHE A 3 -21.94 -36.58 25.26
CA PHE A 3 -21.72 -35.20 25.69
C PHE A 3 -23.00 -34.40 25.53
N LYS A 4 -23.37 -33.62 26.55
CA LYS A 4 -24.46 -32.65 26.45
C LYS A 4 -23.89 -31.30 26.04
N VAL A 5 -24.38 -30.75 24.92
CA VAL A 5 -23.98 -29.42 24.46
C VAL A 5 -24.55 -28.35 25.40
N GLY A 6 -23.66 -27.62 26.08
CA GLY A 6 -24.04 -26.54 27.01
C GLY A 6 -24.21 -25.18 26.34
N ALA A 7 -23.38 -24.87 25.35
CA ALA A 7 -23.44 -23.65 24.56
C ALA A 7 -22.72 -23.84 23.22
N ILE A 8 -23.03 -22.97 22.25
CA ILE A 8 -22.31 -22.86 20.99
C ILE A 8 -21.70 -21.46 20.96
N LEU A 9 -20.39 -21.39 20.79
CA LEU A 9 -19.66 -20.13 20.70
C LEU A 9 -19.62 -19.63 19.25
N ASP A 10 -19.66 -18.31 19.10
CA ASP A 10 -19.54 -17.65 17.81
C ASP A 10 -18.09 -17.79 17.29
N GLN A 11 -17.93 -18.57 16.22
CA GLN A 11 -16.63 -18.82 15.59
C GLN A 11 -15.94 -17.53 15.12
N SER A 12 -16.70 -16.48 14.80
CA SER A 12 -16.12 -15.20 14.37
C SER A 12 -15.29 -14.50 15.47
N LYS A 13 -15.51 -14.88 16.73
CA LYS A 13 -14.84 -14.30 17.90
C LYS A 13 -13.68 -15.15 18.45
N ILE A 14 -13.47 -16.38 17.93
CA ILE A 14 -12.48 -17.33 18.46
C ILE A 14 -11.16 -17.32 17.67
N GLY A 15 -11.10 -16.63 16.53
CA GLY A 15 -9.85 -16.26 15.87
C GLY A 15 -9.01 -17.44 15.37
N ASN A 16 -9.27 -17.93 14.15
CA ASN A 16 -8.27 -18.26 13.13
C ASN A 16 -8.97 -18.52 11.78
N ASN A 17 -8.40 -18.05 10.67
CA ASN A 17 -8.96 -18.07 9.31
C ASN A 17 -8.22 -19.05 8.39
N GLY A 18 -7.96 -20.28 8.84
CA GLY A 18 -7.28 -21.26 7.98
C GLY A 18 -7.61 -22.70 8.33
N ASP A 19 -7.70 -22.98 9.62
CA ASP A 19 -8.08 -24.29 10.11
C ASP A 19 -9.49 -24.21 10.68
N LYS A 20 -10.48 -24.65 9.90
CA LYS A 20 -11.81 -25.01 10.41
C LYS A 20 -11.65 -26.27 11.27
N ILE A 21 -10.95 -26.17 12.39
CA ILE A 21 -10.93 -27.22 13.39
C ILE A 21 -12.20 -27.04 14.19
N ASP A 22 -13.07 -28.05 14.15
CA ASP A 22 -14.21 -28.15 15.06
C ASP A 22 -13.67 -28.19 16.49
N MET A 23 -13.67 -27.04 17.16
CA MET A 23 -13.12 -26.89 18.50
C MET A 23 -14.20 -27.22 19.53
N LEU A 24 -13.96 -28.26 20.31
CA LEU A 24 -14.80 -28.62 21.46
C LEU A 24 -14.15 -28.06 22.73
N MET A 25 -14.85 -27.15 23.41
CA MET A 25 -14.43 -26.69 24.74
C MET A 25 -15.07 -27.56 25.82
N LEU A 26 -14.23 -28.12 26.68
CA LEU A 26 -14.63 -28.97 27.80
C LEU A 26 -14.14 -28.37 29.12
N PRO A 27 -14.88 -28.54 30.23
CA PRO A 27 -14.35 -28.26 31.56
C PRO A 27 -13.09 -29.09 31.84
N LEU A 28 -12.15 -28.52 32.60
CA LEU A 28 -10.90 -29.18 32.99
C LEU A 28 -11.15 -30.52 33.67
N ASP A 29 -12.08 -30.57 34.64
CA ASP A 29 -12.42 -31.80 35.37
C ASP A 29 -12.85 -32.95 34.44
N THR A 30 -13.61 -32.62 33.38
CA THR A 30 -14.04 -33.61 32.38
C THR A 30 -12.85 -34.09 31.56
N MET A 31 -11.95 -33.19 31.18
CA MET A 31 -10.75 -33.51 30.40
C MET A 31 -9.78 -34.40 31.20
N ASP A 32 -9.62 -34.14 32.50
CA ASP A 32 -8.79 -34.94 33.41
C ASP A 32 -9.37 -36.35 33.63
N SER A 33 -10.71 -36.49 33.62
CA SER A 33 -11.34 -37.82 33.70
C SER A 33 -11.22 -38.63 32.39
N LEU A 34 -11.05 -37.94 31.26
CA LEU A 34 -10.93 -38.52 29.93
C LEU A 34 -9.48 -38.89 29.57
N ALA A 35 -8.51 -38.07 29.99
CA ALA A 35 -7.11 -38.24 29.69
C ALA A 35 -6.40 -38.95 30.85
N SER A 36 -5.56 -39.94 30.53
CA SER A 36 -4.77 -40.66 31.54
C SER A 36 -3.51 -39.90 31.99
N CYS A 37 -3.31 -38.68 31.49
CA CYS A 37 -2.13 -37.86 31.70
C CYS A 37 -2.50 -36.37 31.72
N ASP A 38 -1.60 -35.56 32.30
CA ASP A 38 -1.70 -34.10 32.22
C ASP A 38 -1.54 -33.65 30.75
N THR A 39 -2.58 -32.98 30.25
CA THR A 39 -2.65 -32.47 28.87
C THR A 39 -2.49 -30.95 28.81
N THR A 40 -2.08 -30.32 29.90
CA THR A 40 -1.92 -28.87 29.99
C THR A 40 -0.80 -28.40 29.07
N TYR A 41 -1.18 -27.71 27.99
CA TYR A 41 -0.23 -27.18 27.01
C TYR A 41 0.19 -25.73 27.31
N GLN A 42 -0.73 -24.91 27.83
CA GLN A 42 -0.49 -23.49 28.08
C GLN A 42 -1.32 -22.96 29.25
N TYR A 43 -0.78 -21.94 29.93
CA TYR A 43 -1.52 -21.13 30.88
C TYR A 43 -1.72 -19.73 30.31
N THR A 44 -2.97 -19.27 30.29
CA THR A 44 -3.31 -17.91 29.87
C THR A 44 -3.62 -17.07 31.09
N ILE A 45 -2.75 -16.11 31.40
CA ILE A 45 -2.93 -15.18 32.51
C ILE A 45 -3.41 -13.85 31.94
N ARG A 46 -4.54 -13.34 32.44
CA ARG A 46 -5.04 -12.02 32.08
C ARG A 46 -4.67 -11.03 33.17
N VAL A 47 -3.96 -9.97 32.79
CA VAL A 47 -3.52 -8.89 33.68
C VAL A 47 -4.13 -7.58 33.19
N SER A 48 -4.28 -6.59 34.07
CA SER A 48 -4.59 -5.20 33.68
C SER A 48 -3.43 -4.58 32.90
N GLU A 49 -3.73 -3.69 31.96
CA GLU A 49 -2.73 -3.04 31.09
C GLU A 49 -1.60 -2.37 31.90
N ASP A 50 -1.94 -1.68 33.00
CA ASP A 50 -0.97 -0.97 33.85
C ASP A 50 0.02 -1.89 34.58
N SER A 51 -0.27 -3.19 34.68
CA SER A 51 0.53 -4.15 35.43
C SER A 51 1.20 -5.21 34.54
N GLU A 52 1.08 -5.08 33.21
CA GLU A 52 1.61 -6.06 32.25
C GLU A 52 3.14 -6.21 32.38
N GLU A 53 3.90 -5.10 32.33
CA GLU A 53 5.36 -5.15 32.46
C GLU A 53 5.84 -5.68 33.82
N GLN A 54 5.07 -5.44 34.88
CA GLN A 54 5.43 -5.95 36.20
C GLN A 54 5.16 -7.46 36.27
N ALA A 55 3.99 -7.90 35.81
CA ALA A 55 3.63 -9.31 35.77
C ALA A 55 4.56 -10.12 34.87
N GLU A 56 4.96 -9.59 33.71
CA GLU A 56 5.92 -10.24 32.81
C GLU A 56 7.26 -10.46 33.52
N ARG A 57 7.79 -9.44 34.21
CA ARG A 57 9.04 -9.56 34.98
C ARG A 57 8.94 -10.56 36.13
N GLU A 58 7.84 -10.55 36.88
CA GLU A 58 7.62 -11.49 37.98
C GLU A 58 7.50 -12.94 37.47
N ILE A 59 6.78 -13.14 36.36
CA ILE A 59 6.64 -14.47 35.74
C ILE A 59 7.99 -14.93 35.17
N GLU A 60 8.73 -14.07 34.47
CA GLU A 60 10.07 -14.42 33.97
C GLU A 60 11.01 -14.88 35.09
N GLN A 61 10.98 -14.24 36.26
CA GLN A 61 11.78 -14.67 37.41
C GLN A 61 11.39 -16.07 37.90
N ILE A 62 10.09 -16.40 37.92
CA ILE A 62 9.61 -17.74 38.26
C ILE A 62 10.06 -18.76 37.21
N LEU A 63 10.02 -18.39 35.93
CA LEU A 63 10.35 -19.27 34.80
C LEU A 63 11.85 -19.61 34.72
N GLN A 64 12.74 -18.77 35.26
CA GLN A 64 14.18 -19.10 35.33
C GLN A 64 14.47 -20.41 36.09
N GLY A 65 13.58 -20.82 37.01
CA GLY A 65 13.68 -22.07 37.74
C GLY A 65 13.16 -23.30 36.99
N ILE A 66 12.49 -23.13 35.84
CA ILE A 66 11.81 -24.22 35.11
C ILE A 66 12.27 -24.24 33.65
N PRO A 67 13.23 -25.09 33.27
CA PRO A 67 13.70 -25.19 31.90
C PRO A 67 12.59 -25.74 30.98
N GLY A 68 12.39 -25.08 29.84
CA GLY A 68 11.43 -25.49 28.81
C GLY A 68 10.10 -24.72 28.79
N LEU A 69 9.89 -23.80 29.75
CA LEU A 69 8.71 -22.95 29.80
C LEU A 69 9.06 -21.54 29.32
N SER A 70 8.28 -20.99 28.39
CA SER A 70 8.48 -19.65 27.83
C SER A 70 7.24 -18.79 28.04
N ILE A 71 7.46 -17.52 28.34
CA ILE A 71 6.41 -16.51 28.36
C ILE A 71 6.28 -15.90 26.96
N ARG A 72 5.04 -15.61 26.57
CA ARG A 72 4.73 -14.80 25.40
C ARG A 72 3.68 -13.78 25.79
N SER A 73 4.09 -12.52 25.92
CA SER A 73 3.17 -11.41 26.10
C SER A 73 2.45 -11.10 24.80
N LEU A 74 1.17 -10.72 24.93
CA LEU A 74 0.37 -10.32 23.78
C LEU A 74 0.87 -8.99 23.21
N SER A 75 1.30 -8.06 24.07
CA SER A 75 1.90 -6.78 23.66
C SER A 75 3.18 -6.97 22.83
N ALA A 76 4.11 -7.85 23.25
CA ALA A 76 5.30 -8.14 22.48
C ALA A 76 4.99 -8.79 21.13
N ALA A 77 3.99 -9.68 21.07
CA ALA A 77 3.53 -10.28 19.82
C ALA A 77 2.91 -9.24 18.87
N ILE A 78 2.13 -8.29 19.40
CA ILE A 78 1.57 -7.16 18.65
C ILE A 78 2.70 -6.26 18.14
N ALA A 79 3.63 -5.85 19.00
CA ALA A 79 4.75 -4.99 18.65
C ALA A 79 5.65 -5.63 17.58
N GLN A 80 5.92 -6.93 17.66
CA GLN A 80 6.68 -7.65 16.63
C GLN A 80 5.95 -7.61 15.27
N ASN A 81 4.64 -7.84 15.27
CA ASN A 81 3.84 -7.82 14.05
C ASN A 81 3.74 -6.40 13.47
N GLU A 82 3.60 -5.38 14.31
CA GLU A 82 3.62 -3.97 13.89
C GLU A 82 4.95 -3.60 13.24
N ASN A 83 6.08 -3.98 13.84
CA ASN A 83 7.42 -3.74 13.26
C ASN A 83 7.58 -4.42 11.90
N PHE A 84 7.10 -5.67 11.77
CA PHE A 84 7.13 -6.39 10.50
C PHE A 84 6.27 -5.71 9.42
N ILE A 85 5.03 -5.34 9.77
CA ILE A 85 4.11 -4.62 8.87
C ILE A 85 4.70 -3.26 8.47
N GLN A 86 5.31 -2.55 9.42
CA GLN A 86 5.95 -1.26 9.17
C GLN A 86 7.16 -1.40 8.23
N GLY A 87 8.02 -2.40 8.43
CA GLY A 87 9.14 -2.70 7.55
C GLY A 87 8.68 -3.01 6.12
N MET A 88 7.67 -3.87 5.98
CA MET A 88 7.08 -4.20 4.68
C MET A 88 6.45 -2.96 4.01
N LYS A 89 5.74 -2.12 4.78
CA LYS A 89 5.16 -0.86 4.29
C LYS A 89 6.23 0.08 3.73
N ILE A 90 7.35 0.25 4.43
CA ILE A 90 8.46 1.09 3.96
C ILE A 90 9.05 0.55 2.66
N ALA A 91 9.30 -0.77 2.59
CA ALA A 91 9.82 -1.39 1.38
C ALA A 91 8.90 -1.19 0.16
N LEU A 92 7.58 -1.35 0.35
CA LEU A 92 6.60 -1.12 -0.71
C LEU A 92 6.53 0.35 -1.14
N ILE A 93 6.56 1.29 -0.20
CA ILE A 93 6.58 2.73 -0.53
C ILE A 93 7.85 3.08 -1.32
N ALA A 94 9.01 2.54 -0.94
CA ALA A 94 10.25 2.74 -1.68
C ALA A 94 10.18 2.19 -3.11
N ALA A 95 9.61 0.99 -3.29
CA ALA A 95 9.39 0.40 -4.61
C ALA A 95 8.44 1.25 -5.48
N VAL A 96 7.32 1.72 -4.90
CA VAL A 96 6.38 2.61 -5.59
C VAL A 96 7.05 3.93 -5.99
N ALA A 97 7.85 4.53 -5.10
CA ALA A 97 8.59 5.75 -5.40
C ALA A 97 9.59 5.53 -6.55
N PHE A 98 10.31 4.41 -6.56
CA PHE A 98 11.25 4.06 -7.61
C PHE A 98 10.55 3.90 -8.97
N ILE A 99 9.45 3.14 -9.02
CA ILE A 99 8.63 2.99 -10.24
C ILE A 99 8.06 4.34 -10.67
N GLY A 100 7.65 5.17 -9.71
CA GLY A 100 7.18 6.54 -9.94
C GLY A 100 8.22 7.40 -10.64
N CYS A 101 9.51 7.33 -10.26
CA CYS A 101 10.59 8.04 -10.95
C CYS A 101 10.71 7.62 -12.42
N PHE A 102 10.65 6.31 -12.71
CA PHE A 102 10.64 5.82 -14.10
C PHE A 102 9.42 6.30 -14.89
N ALA A 103 8.25 6.32 -14.26
CA ALA A 103 7.04 6.82 -14.89
C ALA A 103 7.16 8.31 -15.26
N VAL A 104 7.73 9.14 -14.37
CA VAL A 104 7.99 10.56 -14.65
C VAL A 104 9.00 10.73 -15.79
N MET A 105 10.10 9.96 -15.79
CA MET A 105 11.06 9.99 -16.90
C MET A 105 10.42 9.63 -18.24
N ASN A 106 9.59 8.59 -18.27
CA ASN A 106 8.86 8.20 -19.48
C ASN A 106 7.91 9.31 -19.93
N LEU A 107 7.16 9.91 -19.01
CA LEU A 107 6.27 11.03 -19.32
C LEU A 107 7.03 12.20 -19.95
N VAL A 108 8.19 12.56 -19.38
CA VAL A 108 9.06 13.62 -19.92
C VAL A 108 9.49 13.29 -21.34
N ASN A 109 9.98 12.07 -21.57
CA ASN A 109 10.44 11.63 -22.88
C ASN A 109 9.32 11.64 -23.93
N THR A 110 8.10 11.24 -23.55
CA THR A 110 6.94 11.29 -24.44
C THR A 110 6.59 12.72 -24.84
N ILE A 111 6.52 13.66 -23.87
CA ILE A 111 6.20 15.07 -24.16
C ILE A 111 7.28 15.70 -25.04
N LEU A 112 8.55 15.44 -24.76
CA LEU A 112 9.65 15.96 -25.58
C LEU A 112 9.57 15.42 -27.02
N THR A 113 9.30 14.12 -27.17
CA THR A 113 9.16 13.50 -28.49
C THR A 113 8.00 14.11 -29.28
N ASP A 114 6.84 14.29 -28.65
CA ASP A 114 5.66 14.89 -29.28
C ASP A 114 5.92 16.33 -29.77
N ILE A 115 6.66 17.11 -28.98
CA ILE A 115 7.04 18.48 -29.35
C ILE A 115 8.03 18.49 -30.53
N ILE A 116 8.98 17.55 -30.56
CA ILE A 116 10.00 17.49 -31.62
C ILE A 116 9.37 17.09 -32.96
N THR A 117 8.47 16.11 -32.97
CA THR A 117 7.82 15.63 -34.21
C THR A 117 6.94 16.71 -34.83
N ARG A 118 6.32 17.56 -34.01
CA ARG A 118 5.37 18.61 -34.45
C ARG A 118 6.01 20.00 -34.63
N GLN A 119 7.32 20.09 -34.51
CA GLN A 119 8.04 21.36 -34.66
C GLN A 119 7.80 22.04 -36.03
N ARG A 120 7.66 21.26 -37.11
CA ARG A 120 7.37 21.79 -38.45
C ARG A 120 5.96 22.40 -38.53
N GLU A 121 4.97 21.77 -37.92
CA GLU A 121 3.60 22.28 -37.84
C GLU A 121 3.57 23.61 -37.06
N PHE A 122 4.29 23.66 -35.94
CA PHE A 122 4.42 24.85 -35.12
C PHE A 122 5.10 26.02 -35.87
N ALA A 123 6.14 25.72 -36.66
CA ALA A 123 6.79 26.73 -37.51
C ALA A 123 5.83 27.29 -38.57
N LEU A 124 5.01 26.43 -39.21
CA LEU A 124 4.01 26.85 -40.18
C LEU A 124 2.93 27.74 -39.55
N MET A 125 2.40 27.36 -38.38
CA MET A 125 1.41 28.18 -37.68
C MET A 125 1.96 29.56 -37.29
N ARG A 126 3.25 29.65 -36.94
CA ARG A 126 3.91 30.94 -36.68
C ARG A 126 4.02 31.80 -37.95
N SER A 127 4.27 31.19 -39.11
CA SER A 127 4.31 31.91 -40.39
C SER A 127 2.94 32.50 -40.80
N VAL A 128 1.84 31.89 -40.35
CA VAL A 128 0.47 32.40 -40.57
C VAL A 128 0.06 33.45 -39.52
N GLY A 129 0.94 33.79 -38.57
CA GLY A 129 0.76 34.87 -37.60
C GLY A 129 0.32 34.42 -36.20
N MET A 130 0.35 33.11 -35.89
CA MET A 130 0.05 32.64 -34.53
C MET A 130 1.10 33.15 -33.54
N SER A 131 0.62 33.79 -32.46
CA SER A 131 1.52 34.29 -31.42
C SER A 131 2.12 33.14 -30.60
N GLN A 132 3.31 33.37 -30.05
CA GLN A 132 4.02 32.39 -29.21
C GLN A 132 3.23 31.99 -27.95
N LYS A 133 2.44 32.93 -27.39
CA LYS A 133 1.58 32.67 -26.24
C LYS A 133 0.42 31.74 -26.61
N GLN A 134 -0.17 31.93 -27.80
CA GLN A 134 -1.23 31.05 -28.31
C GLN A 134 -0.69 29.64 -28.55
N LEU A 135 0.49 29.51 -29.16
CA LEU A 135 1.11 28.20 -29.40
C LEU A 135 1.42 27.48 -28.08
N SER A 136 2.01 28.20 -27.12
CA SER A 136 2.33 27.66 -25.80
C SER A 136 1.09 27.23 -25.02
N ALA A 137 -0.01 27.98 -25.12
CA ALA A 137 -1.27 27.62 -24.49
C ALA A 137 -1.88 26.36 -25.13
N MET A 138 -1.88 26.26 -26.46
CA MET A 138 -2.38 25.09 -27.18
C MET A 138 -1.66 23.81 -26.76
N VAL A 139 -0.32 23.82 -26.77
CA VAL A 139 0.49 22.65 -26.38
C VAL A 139 0.25 22.24 -24.93
N ARG A 140 0.06 23.21 -24.02
CA ARG A 140 -0.30 22.92 -22.63
C ARG A 140 -1.66 22.24 -22.51
N TYR A 141 -2.67 22.72 -23.24
CA TYR A 141 -4.00 22.11 -23.24
C TYR A 141 -3.95 20.67 -23.78
N GLU A 142 -3.23 20.45 -24.86
CA GLU A 142 -3.07 19.11 -25.44
C GLU A 142 -2.36 18.15 -24.47
N SER A 143 -1.26 18.61 -23.87
CA SER A 143 -0.53 17.84 -22.85
C SER A 143 -1.42 17.50 -21.65
N LEU A 144 -2.23 18.46 -21.20
CA LEU A 144 -3.14 18.28 -20.06
C LEU A 144 -4.28 17.31 -20.37
N ILE A 145 -4.83 17.35 -21.59
CA ILE A 145 -5.87 16.41 -22.03
C ILE A 145 -5.31 14.99 -22.03
N THR A 146 -4.14 14.78 -22.64
CA THR A 146 -3.48 13.46 -22.68
C THR A 146 -3.16 12.95 -21.27
N ALA A 147 -2.64 13.82 -20.40
CA ALA A 147 -2.36 13.47 -19.00
C ALA A 147 -3.65 13.13 -18.22
N THR A 148 -4.74 13.86 -18.43
CA THR A 148 -6.02 13.62 -17.75
C THR A 148 -6.64 12.29 -18.17
N ILE A 149 -6.60 11.97 -19.46
CA ILE A 149 -7.07 10.68 -19.98
C ILE A 149 -6.24 9.54 -19.39
N GLY A 150 -4.91 9.68 -19.38
CA GLY A 150 -4.01 8.71 -18.77
C GLY A 150 -4.25 8.53 -17.26
N LEU A 151 -4.45 9.63 -16.52
CA LEU A 151 -4.77 9.60 -15.10
C LEU A 151 -6.08 8.84 -14.84
N PHE A 152 -7.15 9.17 -15.57
CA PHE A 152 -8.44 8.51 -15.40
C PHE A 152 -8.34 7.01 -15.66
N LEU A 153 -7.65 6.63 -16.74
CA LEU A 153 -7.43 5.23 -17.09
C LEU A 153 -6.59 4.51 -16.02
N SER A 154 -5.53 5.15 -15.53
CA SER A 154 -4.66 4.58 -14.48
C SER A 154 -5.39 4.36 -13.16
N LEU A 155 -6.28 5.27 -12.75
CA LEU A 155 -7.05 5.16 -11.51
C LEU A 155 -8.08 4.03 -11.61
N ILE A 156 -8.75 3.91 -12.75
CA ILE A 156 -9.74 2.85 -12.97
C ILE A 156 -9.06 1.48 -13.00
N LEU A 157 -8.03 1.31 -13.84
CA LEU A 157 -7.35 0.03 -13.96
C LEU A 157 -6.60 -0.32 -12.67
N GLY A 158 -5.89 0.64 -12.07
CA GLY A 158 -5.16 0.44 -10.82
C GLY A 158 -6.09 0.08 -9.67
N GLY A 159 -7.24 0.77 -9.57
CA GLY A 159 -8.27 0.48 -8.58
C GLY A 159 -8.92 -0.90 -8.78
N ALA A 160 -9.23 -1.27 -10.02
CA ALA A 160 -9.81 -2.57 -10.36
C ALA A 160 -8.83 -3.71 -10.04
N ILE A 161 -7.58 -3.61 -10.48
CA ILE A 161 -6.54 -4.62 -10.20
C ILE A 161 -6.30 -4.72 -8.69
N GLY A 162 -6.22 -3.59 -7.98
CA GLY A 162 -6.06 -3.56 -6.52
C GLY A 162 -7.22 -4.24 -5.78
N GLY A 163 -8.46 -3.98 -6.20
CA GLY A 163 -9.65 -4.60 -5.62
C GLY A 163 -9.71 -6.11 -5.87
N ILE A 164 -9.38 -6.54 -7.09
CA ILE A 164 -9.30 -7.96 -7.45
C ILE A 164 -8.23 -8.66 -6.61
N LEU A 165 -7.03 -8.09 -6.55
CA LEU A 165 -5.91 -8.63 -5.78
C LEU A 165 -6.26 -8.77 -4.28
N CYS A 166 -6.92 -7.75 -3.70
CA CYS A 166 -7.35 -7.80 -2.31
C CYS A 166 -8.42 -8.87 -2.08
N THR A 167 -9.33 -9.07 -3.03
CA THR A 167 -10.35 -10.13 -2.94
C THR A 167 -9.71 -11.52 -3.00
N PHE A 168 -8.74 -11.73 -3.89
CA PHE A 168 -7.97 -12.98 -3.95
C PHE A 168 -7.18 -13.24 -2.66
N LEU A 169 -6.48 -12.22 -2.14
CA LEU A 169 -5.74 -12.32 -0.86
C LEU A 169 -6.65 -12.60 0.33
N LYS A 170 -7.87 -12.03 0.33
CA LYS A 170 -8.86 -12.28 1.38
C LYS A 170 -9.34 -13.73 1.39
N GLN A 171 -9.47 -14.35 0.21
CA GLN A 171 -9.91 -15.74 0.08
C GLN A 171 -8.84 -16.76 0.52
N GLU A 172 -7.58 -16.48 0.21
CA GLU A 172 -6.47 -17.45 0.39
C GLU A 172 -5.65 -17.24 1.67
N LEU A 173 -5.53 -16.00 2.18
CA LEU A 173 -4.58 -15.68 3.27
C LEU A 173 -5.24 -15.18 4.55
N MET A 174 -6.07 -14.12 4.47
CA MET A 174 -6.56 -13.42 5.66
C MET A 174 -7.97 -12.83 5.45
N SER A 175 -9.00 -13.44 6.05
CA SER A 175 -10.40 -12.97 5.93
C SER A 175 -10.65 -11.56 6.53
N TYR A 176 -9.71 -11.04 7.34
CA TYR A 176 -9.77 -9.70 7.93
C TYR A 176 -9.15 -8.60 7.05
N LEU A 177 -8.61 -8.92 5.86
CA LEU A 177 -8.18 -7.90 4.90
C LEU A 177 -9.39 -7.15 4.35
N THR A 178 -9.56 -5.90 4.79
CA THR A 178 -10.50 -4.95 4.19
C THR A 178 -9.78 -4.14 3.13
N TYR A 179 -10.27 -4.18 1.89
CA TYR A 179 -9.78 -3.29 0.86
C TYR A 179 -10.14 -1.84 1.22
N GLN A 180 -9.13 -1.03 1.48
CA GLN A 180 -9.28 0.41 1.61
C GLN A 180 -8.51 1.08 0.48
N PHE A 181 -9.24 1.79 -0.38
CA PHE A 181 -8.62 2.54 -1.47
C PHE A 181 -7.80 3.71 -0.87
N PRO A 182 -6.49 3.82 -1.16
CA PRO A 182 -5.63 4.83 -0.57
C PRO A 182 -5.84 6.19 -1.25
N THR A 183 -6.95 6.85 -0.93
CA THR A 183 -7.36 8.14 -1.51
C THR A 183 -6.28 9.22 -1.38
N GLY A 184 -5.59 9.29 -0.24
CA GLY A 184 -4.51 10.26 -0.02
C GLY A 184 -3.35 10.11 -1.01
N ILE A 185 -2.88 8.88 -1.23
CA ILE A 185 -1.79 8.60 -2.18
C ILE A 185 -2.27 8.85 -3.62
N ALA A 186 -3.52 8.49 -3.94
CA ALA A 186 -4.11 8.74 -5.26
C ALA A 186 -4.20 10.23 -5.59
N VAL A 187 -4.58 11.07 -4.62
CA VAL A 187 -4.61 12.54 -4.79
C VAL A 187 -3.20 13.09 -5.01
N ILE A 188 -2.22 12.66 -4.20
CA ILE A 188 -0.81 13.06 -4.38
C ILE A 188 -0.31 12.66 -5.76
N TYR A 189 -0.61 11.44 -6.21
CA TYR A 189 -0.27 10.97 -7.55
C TYR A 189 -0.87 11.86 -8.65
N CYS A 190 -2.16 12.20 -8.56
CA CYS A 190 -2.81 13.08 -9.53
C CYS A 190 -2.15 14.46 -9.57
N VAL A 191 -1.88 15.05 -8.40
CA VAL A 191 -1.20 16.35 -8.28
C VAL A 191 0.20 16.28 -8.89
N CYS A 192 0.98 15.24 -8.57
CA CYS A 192 2.32 15.04 -9.11
C CYS A 192 2.32 14.94 -10.64
N VAL A 193 1.40 14.16 -11.23
CA VAL A 193 1.31 14.03 -12.69
C VAL A 193 0.96 15.35 -13.34
N VAL A 194 -0.06 16.06 -12.83
CA VAL A 194 -0.46 17.37 -13.38
C VAL A 194 0.68 18.39 -13.27
N LEU A 195 1.35 18.47 -12.12
CA LEU A 195 2.50 19.35 -11.93
C LEU A 195 3.65 18.98 -12.87
N CYS A 196 3.99 17.69 -13.01
CA CYS A 196 5.02 17.23 -13.94
C CYS A 196 4.67 17.62 -15.38
N THR A 197 3.44 17.39 -15.83
CA THR A 197 3.00 17.76 -17.17
C THR A 197 3.13 19.27 -17.42
N LEU A 198 2.72 20.11 -16.46
CA LEU A 198 2.82 21.57 -16.57
C LEU A 198 4.27 22.05 -16.60
N VAL A 199 5.13 21.49 -15.74
CA VAL A 199 6.55 21.83 -15.66
C VAL A 199 7.28 21.43 -16.94
N VAL A 200 7.08 20.20 -17.43
CA VAL A 200 7.74 19.70 -18.64
C VAL A 200 7.28 20.46 -19.88
N SER A 201 5.96 20.62 -20.06
CA SER A 201 5.41 21.39 -21.17
C SER A 201 5.92 22.83 -21.17
N GLY A 202 5.95 23.48 -20.00
CA GLY A 202 6.50 24.82 -19.83
C GLY A 202 8.00 24.91 -20.13
N ALA A 203 8.80 23.98 -19.61
CA ALA A 203 10.24 23.94 -19.80
C ALA A 203 10.63 23.68 -21.26
N ALA A 204 9.96 22.74 -21.93
CA ALA A 204 10.20 22.41 -23.33
C ALA A 204 9.93 23.61 -24.25
N LEU A 205 8.81 24.31 -24.04
CA LEU A 205 8.47 25.53 -24.78
C LEU A 205 9.47 26.67 -24.49
N GLY A 206 9.89 26.82 -23.24
CA GLY A 206 10.91 27.79 -22.85
C GLY A 206 12.28 27.52 -23.48
N HIS A 207 12.67 26.26 -23.63
CA HIS A 207 13.93 25.86 -24.26
C HIS A 207 13.94 26.16 -25.76
N GLN A 208 12.82 25.91 -26.46
CA GLN A 208 12.70 26.24 -27.88
C GLN A 208 12.89 27.74 -28.14
N ASN A 209 12.42 28.60 -27.23
CA ASN A 209 12.55 30.05 -27.35
C ASN A 209 14.02 30.52 -27.33
N LYS A 210 14.86 29.89 -26.52
CA LYS A 210 16.29 30.22 -26.43
C LYS A 210 17.08 29.67 -27.61
N ALA A 211 16.77 28.43 -28.03
CA ALA A 211 17.42 27.80 -29.16
C ALA A 211 17.19 28.57 -30.47
N THR A 212 15.94 29.00 -30.75
CA THR A 212 15.65 29.76 -31.97
C THR A 212 16.31 31.14 -32.01
N LEU A 213 16.44 31.85 -30.89
CA LEU A 213 17.08 33.17 -30.85
C LEU A 213 18.60 33.12 -31.05
N ILE A 214 19.28 32.13 -30.47
CA ILE A 214 20.74 31.98 -30.57
C ILE A 214 21.15 31.50 -31.96
N GLU A 215 20.35 30.63 -32.57
CA GLU A 215 20.64 30.07 -33.90
C GLU A 215 20.28 31.04 -35.04
N GLN A 216 19.33 31.96 -34.81
CA GLN A 216 19.03 33.08 -35.73
C GLN A 216 20.06 34.21 -35.69
N LEU A 217 20.85 34.35 -34.61
CA LEU A 217 21.96 35.31 -34.53
C LEU A 217 23.28 34.77 -35.09
N ARG A 218 23.35 33.48 -35.42
CA ARG A 218 24.57 32.80 -35.92
C ARG A 218 24.58 32.63 -37.45
N LYS A 219 23.57 33.13 -38.16
CA LYS A 219 23.49 33.12 -39.63
C LYS A 219 23.39 34.52 -40.18
#